data_AF-A0A564TRK1-F1
#
_entry.id   AF-A0A564TRK1-F1
#
_cell.length_a   1.000
_cell.length_b   1.000
_cell.length_c   1.000
_cell.angle_alpha   90.00
_cell.angle_beta   90.00
_cell.angle_gamma   90.00
#
_symmetry.space_group_name_H-M   'P 1'
#
loop_
_entity.id
_entity.type
_entity.pdbx_description
1 polymer ?
#
loop_
_entity_poly.entity_id
_entity_poly.type
_entity_poly.pdbx_seq_one_letter_code
_entity_poly.pdbx_strand_id
1 'polypeptide(L)'
;MLTIEQFRSEEMQNLYQQYLVSGPVEYVKELFKNMKIKNPEENAVKFYANMFFYYSMYDGAADKAKSQFEQMMGKIVEEMKQ
;
A
#
# COMPACT_ATOMS: atom_id res chain seq x y z
N MET A 1 -0.18 -14.83 8.27
CA MET A 1 -1.45 -14.13 8.49
C MET A 1 -1.16 -12.73 8.99
N LEU A 2 -0.74 -11.86 8.09
CA LEU A 2 -0.54 -10.44 8.37
C LEU A 2 -1.88 -9.69 8.35
N THR A 3 -2.81 -10.10 7.48
CA THR A 3 -4.11 -9.44 7.27
C THR A 3 -5.28 -10.17 7.90
N ILE A 4 -5.23 -11.50 8.07
CA ILE A 4 -6.34 -12.23 8.72
C ILE A 4 -6.51 -11.87 10.21
N GLU A 5 -5.46 -11.40 10.87
CA GLU A 5 -5.50 -10.93 12.26
C GLU A 5 -6.49 -9.75 12.47
N GLN A 6 -6.76 -8.96 11.41
CA GLN A 6 -7.68 -7.81 11.48
C GLN A 6 -9.13 -8.22 11.77
N PHE A 7 -9.51 -9.48 11.51
CA PHE A 7 -10.89 -9.97 11.68
C PHE A 7 -11.17 -10.53 13.08
N ARG A 8 -10.21 -10.46 14.00
CA ARG A 8 -10.35 -11.02 15.35
C ARG A 8 -11.20 -10.18 16.30
N SER A 9 -11.20 -8.85 16.12
CA SER A 9 -12.01 -7.92 16.91
C SER A 9 -12.02 -6.53 16.27
N GLU A 10 -12.93 -5.66 16.71
CA GLU A 10 -12.97 -4.25 16.30
C GLU A 10 -11.68 -3.50 16.68
N GLU A 11 -11.11 -3.81 17.85
CA GLU A 11 -9.82 -3.26 18.28
C GLU A 11 -8.69 -3.64 17.31
N MET A 12 -8.64 -4.92 16.91
CA MET A 12 -7.65 -5.39 15.93
C MET A 12 -7.90 -4.77 14.56
N GLN A 13 -9.15 -4.66 14.12
CA GLN A 13 -9.50 -3.99 12.87
C GLN A 13 -8.97 -2.55 12.84
N ASN A 14 -9.21 -1.78 13.91
CA ASN A 14 -8.74 -0.39 14.01
C ASN A 14 -7.21 -0.30 14.05
N LEU A 15 -6.55 -1.18 14.82
CA LEU A 15 -5.10 -1.24 14.90
C LEU A 15 -4.47 -1.54 13.52
N TYR A 16 -4.98 -2.55 12.82
CA TYR A 16 -4.46 -2.95 11.51
C TYR A 16 -4.83 -1.94 10.41
N GLN A 17 -5.99 -1.29 10.49
CA GLN A 17 -6.32 -0.20 9.58
C GLN A 17 -5.33 0.97 9.75
N GLN A 18 -4.97 1.30 10.99
CA GLN A 18 -3.98 2.33 11.24
C GLN A 18 -2.58 1.93 10.76
N TYR A 19 -2.17 0.70 11.07
CA TYR A 19 -0.83 0.18 10.81
C TYR A 19 -0.57 -0.15 9.34
N LEU A 20 -1.55 -0.75 8.65
CA LEU A 20 -1.43 -1.23 7.27
C LEU A 20 -2.06 -0.32 6.24
N VAL A 21 -2.79 0.74 6.62
CA VAL A 21 -3.49 1.61 5.66
C VAL A 21 -3.22 3.07 5.94
N SER A 22 -3.86 3.66 6.95
CA SER A 22 -3.90 5.12 7.08
C SER A 22 -2.55 5.73 7.45
N GLY A 23 -1.80 5.12 8.38
CA GLY A 23 -0.47 5.61 8.77
C GLY A 23 0.52 5.63 7.59
N PRO A 24 0.70 4.49 6.89
CA PRO A 24 1.59 4.44 5.73
C PRO A 24 1.17 5.32 4.55
N VAL A 25 -0.13 5.40 4.23
CA VAL A 25 -0.62 6.29 3.16
C VAL A 25 -0.32 7.75 3.50
N GLU A 26 -0.56 8.16 4.76
CA GLU A 26 -0.28 9.52 5.20
C GLU A 26 1.22 9.85 5.13
N TYR A 27 2.09 8.90 5.52
CA TYR A 27 3.53 9.07 5.38
C TYR A 27 3.97 9.25 3.92
N VAL A 28 3.47 8.42 3.01
CA VAL A 28 3.80 8.52 1.58
C VAL A 28 3.25 9.82 0.98
N LYS A 29 2.07 10.26 1.40
CA LYS A 29 1.49 11.54 1.00
C LYS A 29 2.42 12.71 1.36
N GLU A 30 2.89 12.77 2.60
CA GLU A 30 3.81 13.81 3.06
C GLU A 30 5.16 13.74 2.34
N LEU A 31 5.66 12.53 2.06
CA LEU A 31 6.87 12.33 1.24
C LEU A 31 6.68 12.90 -0.17
N PHE A 32 5.55 12.60 -0.84
CA PHE A 32 5.27 13.06 -2.20
C PHE A 32 5.05 14.58 -2.27
N LYS A 33 4.43 15.17 -1.25
CA LYS A 33 4.34 16.63 -1.10
C LYS A 33 5.74 17.26 -1.04
N ASN A 34 6.64 16.72 -0.22
CA ASN A 34 8.01 17.21 -0.09
C ASN A 34 8.82 17.06 -1.39
N MET A 35 8.55 16.00 -2.16
CA MET A 35 9.14 15.78 -3.48
C MET A 35 8.51 16.62 -4.60
N LYS A 36 7.48 17.42 -4.30
CA LYS A 36 6.72 18.23 -5.27
C LYS A 36 6.10 17.41 -6.42
N ILE A 37 5.70 16.17 -6.13
CA ILE A 37 4.97 15.31 -7.07
C ILE A 37 3.56 15.91 -7.26
N LYS A 38 3.07 15.94 -8.50
CA LYS A 38 1.70 16.39 -8.81
C LYS A 38 0.70 15.44 -8.14
N ASN A 39 -0.43 15.97 -7.67
CA ASN A 39 -1.50 15.20 -7.02
C ASN A 39 -0.99 14.18 -5.97
N PRO A 40 -0.26 14.64 -4.93
CA PRO A 40 0.45 13.76 -4.00
C PRO A 40 -0.50 12.83 -3.24
N GLU A 41 -1.75 13.24 -2.99
CA GLU A 41 -2.75 12.43 -2.29
C GLU A 41 -3.21 11.24 -3.12
N GLU A 42 -3.61 11.49 -4.38
CA GLU A 42 -4.04 10.45 -5.31
C GLU A 42 -2.88 9.48 -5.61
N ASN A 43 -1.68 10.02 -5.84
CA ASN A 43 -0.50 9.21 -6.12
C ASN A 43 -0.04 8.38 -4.92
N ALA A 44 -0.13 8.90 -3.70
CA ALA A 44 0.18 8.13 -2.50
C ALA A 44 -0.80 6.96 -2.31
N VAL A 45 -2.10 7.19 -2.53
CA VAL A 45 -3.12 6.13 -2.49
C VAL A 45 -2.85 5.07 -3.56
N LYS A 46 -2.61 5.46 -4.82
CA LYS A 46 -2.29 4.52 -5.92
C LYS A 46 -1.04 3.70 -5.64
N PHE A 47 0.02 4.35 -5.20
CA PHE A 47 1.29 3.71 -4.86
C PHE A 47 1.10 2.70 -3.72
N TYR A 48 0.45 3.11 -2.64
CA TYR A 48 0.32 2.28 -1.45
C TYR A 48 -0.74 1.17 -1.59
N ALA A 49 -1.79 1.36 -2.40
CA ALA A 49 -2.81 0.34 -2.66
C ALA A 49 -2.21 -0.98 -3.17
N ASN A 50 -1.14 -0.90 -3.95
CA ASN A 50 -0.42 -2.08 -4.46
C ASN A 50 0.26 -2.85 -3.35
N MET A 51 0.80 -2.14 -2.36
CA MET A 51 1.45 -2.76 -1.21
C MET A 51 0.42 -3.43 -0.29
N PHE A 52 -0.74 -2.79 -0.10
CA PHE A 52 -1.87 -3.38 0.64
C PHE A 52 -2.39 -4.67 -0.02
N PHE A 53 -2.52 -4.67 -1.36
CA PHE A 53 -2.89 -5.86 -2.11
C PHE A 53 -1.86 -6.99 -1.96
N TYR A 54 -0.57 -6.65 -1.96
CA TYR A 54 0.49 -7.63 -1.73
C TYR A 54 0.43 -8.27 -0.34
N TYR A 55 0.17 -7.51 0.73
CA TYR A 55 -0.01 -8.08 2.07
C TYR A 55 -1.14 -9.12 2.11
N SER A 56 -2.22 -8.87 1.37
CA SER A 56 -3.35 -9.79 1.28
C SER A 56 -3.00 -11.08 0.52
N MET A 57 -2.20 -10.97 -0.54
CA MET A 57 -1.73 -12.12 -1.33
C MET A 57 -0.66 -12.95 -0.60
N TYR A 58 0.21 -12.30 0.18
CA TYR A 58 1.28 -12.97 0.91
C TYR A 58 0.76 -14.00 1.93
N ASP A 59 -0.43 -13.79 2.46
CA ASP A 59 -1.09 -14.76 3.35
C ASP A 59 -1.53 -16.06 2.64
N GLY A 60 -1.49 -16.13 1.30
CA GLY A 60 -1.91 -17.29 0.51
C GLY A 60 -0.94 -17.79 -0.58
N ALA A 61 -0.02 -16.98 -1.11
CA ALA A 61 0.95 -17.38 -2.14
C ALA A 61 2.19 -16.46 -2.21
N ALA A 62 3.38 -16.98 -1.92
CA ALA A 62 4.60 -16.17 -1.76
C ALA A 62 5.28 -15.73 -3.08
N ASP A 63 5.44 -16.63 -4.07
CA ASP A 63 6.34 -16.35 -5.21
C ASP A 63 5.68 -15.64 -6.40
N LYS A 64 4.46 -16.00 -6.76
CA LYS A 64 3.77 -15.40 -7.92
C LYS A 64 3.29 -13.97 -7.64
N ALA A 65 2.92 -13.70 -6.40
CA ALA A 65 2.47 -12.38 -5.96
C ALA A 65 3.57 -11.33 -6.03
N LYS A 66 4.82 -11.72 -5.76
CA LYS A 66 5.96 -10.80 -5.69
C LYS A 66 6.31 -10.22 -7.06
N SER A 67 6.43 -11.07 -8.06
CA SER A 67 6.71 -10.63 -9.44
C SER A 67 5.62 -9.70 -10.00
N GLN A 68 4.35 -9.99 -9.70
CA GLN A 68 3.22 -9.14 -10.11
C GLN A 68 3.24 -7.79 -9.40
N PHE A 69 3.59 -7.78 -8.11
CA PHE A 69 3.75 -6.54 -7.35
C PHE A 69 4.87 -5.67 -7.93
N GLU A 70 6.06 -6.22 -8.18
CA GLU A 70 7.19 -5.48 -8.75
C GLU A 70 6.85 -4.86 -10.11
N GLN A 71 6.15 -5.61 -10.97
CA GLN A 71 5.69 -5.11 -12.27
C GLN A 71 4.69 -3.95 -12.13
N MET A 72 3.73 -4.08 -11.22
CA MET A 72 2.68 -3.07 -11.02
C MET A 72 3.24 -1.79 -10.41
N MET A 73 4.17 -1.92 -9.47
CA MET A 73 4.92 -0.80 -8.89
C MET A 73 5.72 -0.05 -9.96
N GLY A 74 6.41 -0.78 -10.86
CA GLY A 74 7.12 -0.18 -11.97
C GLY A 74 6.21 0.67 -12.87
N LYS A 75 5.02 0.16 -13.22
CA LYS A 75 4.04 0.91 -14.02
C LYS A 75 3.58 2.19 -13.34
N ILE A 76 3.29 2.15 -12.04
CA ILE A 76 2.82 3.32 -11.29
C ILE A 76 3.90 4.38 -11.21
N VAL A 77 5.15 3.98 -10.99
CA VAL A 77 6.29 4.92 -10.98
C VAL A 77 6.44 5.61 -12.34
N GLU A 78 6.24 4.90 -13.45
CA GLU A 78 6.26 5.51 -14.78
C GLU A 78 5.07 6.47 -15.02
N GLU A 79 3.86 6.10 -14.60
CA GLU A 79 2.69 6.98 -14.68
C GLU A 79 2.86 8.25 -13.84
N MET A 80 3.48 8.15 -12.66
CA MET A 80 3.72 9.29 -11.78
C MET A 80 4.79 10.26 -12.29
N LYS A 81 5.64 9.85 -13.25
CA LYS A 81 6.65 10.72 -13.87
C LYS A 81 6.08 11.62 -14.97
N GLN A 82 4.86 11.37 -15.45
CA GLN A 82 4.17 12.16 -16.48
C GLN A 82 3.51 13.41 -15.87
#